data_AF-A0A110B0Q8-F1
#
_entry.id   AF-A0A110B0Q8-F1
#
_cell.length_a   1.000
_cell.length_b   1.000
_cell.length_c   1.000
_cell.angle_alpha   90.00
_cell.angle_beta   90.00
_cell.angle_gamma   90.00
#
_symmetry.space_group_name_H-M   'P 1'
#
loop_
_entity.id
_entity.type
_entity.pdbx_description
1 polymer ?
#
loop_
_entity_poly.entity_id
_entity_poly.type
_entity_poly.pdbx_seq_one_letter_code
_entity_poly.pdbx_strand_id
1 'polypeptide(L)'
;MEKIRLFIFLGLLVAVLASCSKKSAPPPQPPPDTVTVKPPGKAVQLTPANNEPCTVGTNVTGTQSKVTFTWTAATATDTYEVHIKNLVTNNITVLLTPNLTLDATLALATPYSWYLVSTSKKSTQTAQSDTWKFYNSGPGITFYPPYPAEAVYPLVGQTLSFPVGAGGGSLTIKWQASAGSSPIKNYTLRYTNLLYNINTTNASIVTTTTNSATVSVSAGNTYYWEVVTTDTAGNTSASQVYNFYVE
;
A
#
# COMPACT_ATOMS: atom_id res chain seq x y z
N MET A 1 -80.42 -0.65 -80.67
CA MET A 1 -80.22 -1.71 -79.67
C MET A 1 -79.73 -1.00 -78.41
N GLU A 2 -80.63 -0.79 -77.45
CA GLU A 2 -80.58 -1.42 -76.10
C GLU A 2 -79.29 -1.11 -75.32
N LYS A 3 -79.23 -0.82 -74.02
CA LYS A 3 -80.13 -0.47 -72.89
C LYS A 3 -79.17 -0.45 -71.66
N ILE A 4 -79.42 0.41 -70.67
CA ILE A 4 -79.24 0.16 -69.20
C ILE A 4 -77.80 -0.01 -68.62
N ARG A 5 -77.29 0.96 -67.84
CA ARG A 5 -77.34 1.25 -66.37
C ARG A 5 -76.22 0.56 -65.54
N LEU A 6 -75.58 1.34 -64.63
CA LEU A 6 -75.57 1.19 -63.14
C LEU A 6 -74.19 1.12 -62.39
N PHE A 7 -74.14 1.89 -61.26
CA PHE A 7 -73.28 1.89 -60.03
C PHE A 7 -71.78 2.29 -60.10
N ILE A 8 -71.35 3.45 -59.56
CA ILE A 8 -70.99 3.86 -58.16
C ILE A 8 -69.83 3.05 -57.54
N PHE A 9 -68.72 3.73 -57.20
CA PHE A 9 -67.93 3.72 -55.92
C PHE A 9 -66.63 4.53 -56.14
N LEU A 10 -66.50 5.74 -55.56
CA LEU A 10 -65.76 6.08 -54.33
C LEU A 10 -64.22 5.99 -54.47
N GLY A 11 -63.54 7.14 -54.35
CA GLY A 11 -62.07 7.17 -54.18
C GLY A 11 -61.44 8.55 -54.44
N LEU A 12 -61.78 9.54 -53.62
CA LEU A 12 -61.12 10.84 -53.57
C LEU A 12 -59.70 10.69 -53.00
N LEU A 13 -58.65 10.81 -53.83
CA LEU A 13 -57.27 10.92 -53.36
C LEU A 13 -56.76 12.35 -53.62
N VAL A 14 -56.86 13.19 -52.59
CA VAL A 14 -56.30 14.55 -52.56
C VAL A 14 -54.80 14.45 -52.38
N ALA A 15 -54.03 14.78 -53.41
CA ALA A 15 -52.58 14.91 -53.34
C ALA A 15 -52.22 16.26 -52.68
N VAL A 16 -51.83 16.21 -51.40
CA VAL A 16 -51.28 17.36 -50.68
C VAL A 16 -49.81 17.50 -51.05
N LEU A 17 -49.48 18.50 -51.86
CA LEU A 17 -48.10 18.91 -52.13
C LEU A 17 -47.57 19.70 -50.92
N ALA A 18 -46.86 19.02 -50.02
CA ALA A 18 -46.11 19.65 -48.94
C ALA A 18 -44.77 20.20 -49.48
N SER A 19 -44.66 21.52 -49.59
CA SER A 19 -43.40 22.24 -49.83
C SER A 19 -42.57 22.26 -48.55
N CYS A 20 -41.47 21.49 -48.51
CA CYS A 20 -40.50 21.52 -47.42
C CYS A 20 -39.34 22.46 -47.78
N SER A 21 -39.31 23.64 -47.16
CA SER A 21 -38.15 24.53 -47.13
C SER A 21 -36.99 23.83 -46.42
N LYS A 22 -35.89 23.55 -47.12
CA LYS A 22 -34.66 23.01 -46.53
C LYS A 22 -34.08 24.02 -45.54
N LYS A 23 -34.33 23.84 -44.25
CA LYS A 23 -33.54 24.47 -43.18
C LYS A 23 -32.18 23.76 -43.13
N SER A 24 -31.14 24.44 -43.55
CA SER A 24 -29.75 24.03 -43.36
C SER A 24 -29.48 23.80 -41.88
N ALA A 25 -29.07 22.58 -41.53
CA ALA A 25 -28.66 22.24 -40.17
C ALA A 25 -27.47 23.13 -39.74
N PRO A 26 -27.37 23.52 -38.45
CA PRO A 26 -26.20 24.20 -37.95
C PRO A 26 -24.96 23.33 -38.18
N PRO A 27 -23.78 23.93 -38.45
CA PRO A 27 -22.54 23.18 -38.53
C PRO A 27 -22.30 22.38 -37.24
N PRO A 28 -21.67 21.18 -37.31
CA PRO A 28 -21.37 20.38 -36.13
C PRO A 28 -20.61 21.21 -35.10
N GLN A 29 -21.12 21.27 -33.87
CA GLN A 29 -20.40 21.89 -32.76
C GLN A 29 -19.09 21.11 -32.55
N PRO A 30 -17.94 21.78 -32.33
CA PRO A 30 -16.70 21.10 -31.96
C PRO A 30 -16.97 20.16 -30.78
N PRO A 31 -16.33 18.97 -30.73
CA PRO A 31 -16.41 18.10 -29.55
C PRO A 31 -16.10 18.94 -28.30
N PRO A 32 -16.80 18.73 -27.17
CA PRO A 32 -16.42 19.36 -25.92
C PRO A 32 -14.93 19.09 -25.68
N ASP A 33 -14.15 20.14 -25.45
CA ASP A 33 -12.75 20.00 -25.05
C ASP A 33 -12.72 19.05 -23.85
N THR A 34 -12.25 17.83 -24.08
CA THR A 34 -12.07 16.85 -23.02
C THR A 34 -10.88 17.35 -22.23
N VAL A 35 -11.14 18.08 -21.15
CA VAL A 35 -10.12 18.49 -20.18
C VAL A 35 -9.42 17.22 -19.73
N THR A 36 -8.23 16.96 -20.26
CA THR A 36 -7.46 15.77 -19.91
C THR A 36 -6.95 15.98 -18.50
N VAL A 37 -7.62 15.36 -17.53
CA VAL A 37 -7.24 15.40 -16.13
C VAL A 37 -5.95 14.60 -15.96
N LYS A 38 -4.84 15.28 -15.71
CA LYS A 38 -3.56 14.64 -15.39
C LYS A 38 -3.59 14.06 -13.97
N PRO A 39 -3.19 12.79 -13.77
CA PRO A 39 -3.07 12.23 -12.42
C PRO A 39 -1.91 12.89 -11.63
N PRO A 40 -2.01 12.90 -10.29
CA PRO A 40 -0.91 13.33 -9.42
C PRO A 40 0.38 12.58 -9.70
N GLY A 41 1.51 13.27 -9.51
CA GLY A 41 2.85 12.69 -9.60
C GLY A 41 3.31 12.07 -8.28
N LYS A 42 4.39 11.30 -8.33
CA LYS A 42 5.06 10.75 -7.15
C LYS A 42 5.85 11.85 -6.43
N ALA A 43 5.63 12.02 -5.13
CA ALA A 43 6.45 12.89 -4.29
C ALA A 43 7.78 12.21 -3.93
N VAL A 44 8.83 13.00 -3.67
CA VAL A 44 10.14 12.51 -3.23
C VAL A 44 10.43 13.01 -1.83
N GLN A 45 10.58 12.08 -0.89
CA GLN A 45 10.92 12.39 0.50
C GLN A 45 12.30 13.06 0.62
N LEU A 46 12.46 13.91 1.63
CA LEU A 46 13.72 14.56 1.97
C LEU A 46 14.11 14.25 3.43
N THR A 47 13.24 14.58 4.40
CA THR A 47 13.46 14.28 5.82
C THR A 47 12.22 13.66 6.46
N PRO A 48 12.36 12.75 7.43
CA PRO A 48 13.60 12.06 7.84
C PRO A 48 14.22 11.21 6.73
N ALA A 49 15.54 11.09 6.71
CA ALA A 49 16.27 10.33 5.68
C ALA A 49 16.03 8.82 5.80
N ASN A 50 16.07 8.12 4.65
CA ASN A 50 15.81 6.68 4.60
C ASN A 50 16.92 5.86 5.26
N ASN A 51 16.53 4.92 6.12
CA ASN A 51 17.38 4.04 6.93
C ASN A 51 18.39 4.78 7.82
N GLU A 52 18.06 5.99 8.26
CA GLU A 52 18.92 6.81 9.10
C GLU A 52 18.27 7.15 10.46
N PRO A 53 19.07 7.45 11.49
CA PRO A 53 18.56 8.06 12.71
C PRO A 53 18.13 9.52 12.47
N CYS A 54 16.95 9.86 12.94
CA CYS A 54 16.43 11.23 12.97
C CYS A 54 16.78 11.88 14.31
N THR A 55 17.88 12.62 14.33
CA THR A 55 18.38 13.35 15.53
C THR A 55 17.95 14.81 15.58
N VAL A 56 17.35 15.32 14.51
CA VAL A 56 16.96 16.74 14.35
C VAL A 56 15.61 17.08 15.02
N GLY A 57 14.97 16.11 15.69
CA GLY A 57 13.69 16.33 16.34
C GLY A 57 13.79 17.31 17.51
N THR A 58 12.76 18.13 17.70
CA THR A 58 12.66 18.97 18.91
C THR A 58 12.04 18.14 20.02
N ASN A 59 12.77 17.93 21.12
CA ASN A 59 12.22 17.21 22.28
C ASN A 59 10.97 17.95 22.81
N VAL A 60 9.87 17.21 22.95
CA VAL A 60 8.62 17.72 23.53
C VAL A 60 8.51 17.26 24.98
N THR A 61 8.81 15.97 25.21
CA THR A 61 8.90 15.36 26.54
C THR A 61 10.13 14.44 26.60
N GLY A 62 10.40 13.82 27.75
CA GLY A 62 11.45 12.78 27.84
C GLY A 62 11.18 11.51 27.03
N THR A 63 9.98 11.34 26.47
CA THR A 63 9.56 10.14 25.73
C THR A 63 9.16 10.41 24.29
N GLN A 64 8.99 11.68 23.90
CA GLN A 64 8.50 12.07 22.59
C GLN A 64 9.25 13.29 22.04
N SER A 65 9.41 13.33 20.72
CA SER A 65 9.94 14.47 19.99
C SER A 65 9.02 14.84 18.82
N LYS A 66 9.08 16.10 18.42
CA LYS A 66 8.45 16.59 17.20
C LYS A 66 9.39 16.34 16.04
N VAL A 67 8.97 15.52 15.10
CA VAL A 67 9.68 15.18 13.86
C VAL A 67 9.06 15.93 12.70
N THR A 68 9.89 16.63 11.92
CA THR A 68 9.48 17.39 10.74
C THR A 68 9.72 16.57 9.47
N PHE A 69 8.63 16.25 8.80
CA PHE A 69 8.60 15.56 7.52
C PHE A 69 8.64 16.57 6.38
N THR A 70 9.53 16.37 5.41
CA THR A 70 9.66 17.25 4.24
C THR A 70 9.84 16.45 2.96
N TRP A 71 9.35 17.00 1.84
CA TRP A 71 9.39 16.35 0.52
C TRP A 71 9.35 17.40 -0.61
N THR A 72 9.67 16.96 -1.84
CA THR A 72 9.54 17.81 -3.04
C THR A 72 8.11 17.82 -3.57
N ALA A 73 7.71 18.94 -4.17
CA ALA A 73 6.41 19.06 -4.81
C ALA A 73 6.21 18.01 -5.93
N ALA A 74 5.08 17.31 -5.89
CA ALA A 74 4.63 16.43 -6.96
C ALA A 74 3.79 17.20 -8.00
N THR A 75 3.87 16.79 -9.26
CA THR A 75 3.08 17.42 -10.34
C THR A 75 1.59 17.12 -10.18
N ALA A 76 0.70 18.05 -10.54
CA ALA A 76 -0.74 17.83 -10.52
C ALA A 76 -1.27 17.35 -9.15
N THR A 77 -0.72 17.90 -8.07
CA THR A 77 -1.05 17.55 -6.67
C THR A 77 -1.55 18.78 -5.94
N ASP A 78 -2.65 18.64 -5.22
CA ASP A 78 -3.24 19.70 -4.38
C ASP A 78 -2.98 19.47 -2.89
N THR A 79 -2.93 18.20 -2.47
CA THR A 79 -2.78 17.79 -1.07
C THR A 79 -1.94 16.52 -0.95
N TYR A 80 -1.33 16.33 0.21
CA TYR A 80 -0.57 15.15 0.56
C TYR A 80 -1.17 14.48 1.79
N GLU A 81 -1.26 13.16 1.75
CA GLU A 81 -1.44 12.33 2.94
C GLU A 81 -0.07 11.79 3.36
N VAL A 82 0.34 12.10 4.58
CA VAL A 82 1.57 11.58 5.20
C VAL A 82 1.18 10.38 6.06
N HIS A 83 1.57 9.19 5.62
CA HIS A 83 1.32 7.94 6.31
C HIS A 83 2.55 7.57 7.14
N ILE A 84 2.42 7.57 8.46
CA ILE A 84 3.51 7.28 9.41
C ILE A 84 3.14 6.03 10.19
N LYS A 85 3.93 4.98 10.06
CA LYS A 85 3.72 3.71 10.77
C LYS A 85 4.79 3.52 11.83
N ASN A 86 4.37 3.25 13.06
CA ASN A 86 5.25 2.79 14.13
C ASN A 86 5.56 1.30 13.88
N LEU A 87 6.83 0.95 13.67
CA LEU A 87 7.22 -0.41 13.27
C LEU A 87 7.22 -1.42 14.42
N VAL A 88 7.11 -0.96 15.67
CA VAL A 88 6.99 -1.82 16.86
C VAL A 88 5.53 -2.18 17.11
N THR A 89 4.65 -1.16 17.12
CA THR A 89 3.22 -1.35 17.46
C THR A 89 2.32 -1.59 16.26
N ASN A 90 2.83 -1.36 15.04
CA ASN A 90 2.10 -1.38 13.78
C ASN A 90 0.98 -0.34 13.64
N ASN A 91 0.86 0.60 14.58
CA ASN A 91 -0.07 1.71 14.48
C ASN A 91 0.31 2.63 13.32
N ILE A 92 -0.69 2.99 12.52
CA ILE A 92 -0.56 3.93 11.40
C ILE A 92 -1.27 5.23 11.77
N THR A 93 -0.57 6.34 11.58
CA THR A 93 -1.12 7.69 11.66
C THR A 93 -1.12 8.29 10.26
N VAL A 94 -2.26 8.85 9.86
CA VAL A 94 -2.42 9.52 8.56
C VAL A 94 -2.71 10.99 8.82
N LEU A 95 -1.89 11.88 8.26
CA LEU A 95 -2.03 13.32 8.42
C LEU A 95 -2.10 14.00 7.05
N LEU A 96 -2.99 14.97 6.91
CA LEU A 96 -3.20 15.67 5.64
C LEU A 96 -2.60 17.07 5.70
N THR A 97 -1.95 17.49 4.60
CA THR A 97 -1.46 18.86 4.46
C THR A 97 -1.38 19.29 2.99
N PRO A 98 -1.67 20.57 2.68
CA PRO A 98 -1.36 21.14 1.36
C PRO A 98 0.11 21.60 1.27
N ASN A 99 0.82 21.67 2.40
CA ASN A 99 2.20 22.15 2.45
C ASN A 99 3.17 21.02 2.09
N LEU A 100 4.43 21.37 1.81
CA LEU A 100 5.53 20.43 1.58
C LEU A 100 6.27 20.03 2.87
N THR A 101 5.65 20.33 4.01
CA THR A 101 6.17 20.04 5.35
C THR A 101 5.03 19.67 6.28
N LEU A 102 5.31 18.77 7.22
CA LEU A 102 4.39 18.36 8.26
C LEU A 102 5.15 17.94 9.52
N ASP A 103 4.69 18.42 10.68
CA ASP A 103 5.22 17.98 11.97
C ASP A 103 4.35 16.87 12.55
N ALA A 104 4.99 15.84 13.12
CA ALA A 104 4.31 14.84 13.94
C ALA A 104 5.07 14.61 15.25
N THR A 105 4.33 14.43 16.35
CA THR A 105 4.92 14.04 17.64
C THR A 105 5.03 12.52 17.70
N LEU A 106 6.26 12.02 17.79
CA LEU A 106 6.57 10.60 17.73
C LEU A 106 7.33 10.17 18.99
N ALA A 107 7.13 8.92 19.41
CA ALA A 107 7.91 8.34 20.50
C ALA A 107 9.40 8.25 20.12
N LEU A 108 10.27 8.57 21.07
CA LEU A 108 11.72 8.43 20.95
C LEU A 108 12.14 6.95 20.94
N ALA A 109 13.38 6.69 20.54
CA ALA A 109 14.00 5.36 20.47
C ALA A 109 13.18 4.33 19.67
N THR A 110 12.39 4.80 18.71
CA THR A 110 11.38 3.98 18.02
C THR A 110 11.61 3.99 16.51
N PRO A 111 11.60 2.83 15.84
CA PRO A 111 11.63 2.75 14.38
C PRO A 111 10.27 3.08 13.77
N TYR A 112 10.28 3.87 12.71
CA TYR A 112 9.10 4.22 11.92
C TYR A 112 9.34 3.94 10.44
N SER A 113 8.25 3.72 9.70
CA SER A 113 8.23 3.86 8.25
C SER A 113 7.27 4.96 7.84
N TRP A 114 7.53 5.62 6.72
CA TRP A 114 6.63 6.64 6.20
C TRP A 114 6.64 6.71 4.68
N TYR A 115 5.51 7.15 4.14
CA TYR A 115 5.32 7.43 2.72
C TYR A 115 4.27 8.52 2.54
N LEU A 116 4.23 9.07 1.33
CA LEU A 116 3.27 10.10 0.93
C LEU A 116 2.31 9.53 -0.10
N VAL A 117 1.05 9.94 -0.02
CA VAL A 117 0.07 9.79 -1.10
C VAL A 117 -0.26 11.18 -1.62
N SER A 118 0.06 11.43 -2.89
CA SER A 118 -0.28 12.67 -3.59
C SER A 118 -1.70 12.59 -4.13
N THR A 119 -2.52 13.60 -3.81
CA THR A 119 -3.93 13.67 -4.20
C THR A 119 -4.25 14.97 -4.94
N SER A 120 -5.26 14.96 -5.81
CA SER A 120 -5.75 16.15 -6.50
C SER A 120 -7.26 16.26 -6.39
N LYS A 121 -7.76 17.50 -6.31
CA LYS A 121 -9.20 17.80 -6.38
C LYS A 121 -9.78 17.56 -7.79
N LYS A 122 -8.93 17.43 -8.80
CA LYS A 122 -9.32 17.27 -10.20
C LYS A 122 -9.34 15.81 -10.66
N SER A 123 -8.70 14.90 -9.91
CA SER A 123 -8.50 13.49 -10.29
C SER A 123 -8.84 12.56 -9.12
N THR A 124 -9.42 11.41 -9.40
CA THR A 124 -9.61 10.33 -8.41
C THR A 124 -8.38 9.43 -8.27
N GLN A 125 -7.40 9.58 -9.16
CA GLN A 125 -6.14 8.84 -9.08
C GLN A 125 -5.21 9.47 -8.05
N THR A 126 -4.36 8.64 -7.45
CA THR A 126 -3.34 9.05 -6.49
C THR A 126 -1.99 8.49 -6.90
N ALA A 127 -0.92 9.04 -6.32
CA ALA A 127 0.43 8.53 -6.52
C ALA A 127 1.16 8.40 -5.19
N GLN A 128 1.64 7.18 -4.91
CA GLN A 128 2.38 6.87 -3.68
C GLN A 128 3.88 7.06 -3.89
N SER A 129 4.57 7.65 -2.90
CA SER A 129 6.03 7.70 -2.84
C SER A 129 6.63 6.32 -2.51
N ASP A 130 7.97 6.24 -2.50
CA ASP A 130 8.63 5.08 -1.90
C ASP A 130 8.34 5.04 -0.39
N THR A 131 8.50 3.87 0.23
CA THR A 131 8.40 3.75 1.68
C THR A 131 9.79 3.91 2.29
N TRP A 132 9.98 4.93 3.12
CA TRP A 132 11.22 5.18 3.82
C TRP A 132 11.13 4.74 5.28
N LYS A 133 12.23 4.28 5.86
CA LYS A 133 12.33 3.93 7.28
C LYS A 133 13.28 4.89 7.99
N PHE A 134 13.07 5.14 9.27
CA PHE A 134 13.99 5.94 10.09
C PHE A 134 13.82 5.58 11.57
N TYR A 135 14.83 5.88 12.39
CA TYR A 135 14.69 5.82 13.86
C TYR A 135 14.43 7.21 14.40
N ASN A 136 13.38 7.41 15.19
CA ASN A 136 13.24 8.66 15.93
C ASN A 136 14.17 8.61 17.16
N SER A 137 15.34 9.24 17.04
CA SER A 137 16.43 9.08 17.98
C SER A 137 16.24 9.90 19.25
N GLY A 138 16.50 9.28 20.40
CA GLY A 138 16.63 10.00 21.67
C GLY A 138 18.06 10.51 21.90
N PRO A 139 18.25 11.51 22.79
CA PRO A 139 19.58 11.97 23.19
C PRO A 139 20.46 10.80 23.68
N GLY A 140 21.69 10.72 23.17
CA GLY A 140 22.67 9.70 23.57
C GLY A 140 22.49 8.31 22.96
N ILE A 141 21.48 8.09 22.11
CA ILE A 141 21.32 6.80 21.40
C ILE A 141 22.12 6.84 20.10
N THR A 142 23.15 6.00 20.01
CA THR A 142 24.00 5.85 18.83
C THR A 142 23.92 4.47 18.19
N PHE A 143 23.21 3.54 18.84
CA PHE A 143 23.14 2.15 18.42
C PHE A 143 21.70 1.69 18.27
N TYR A 144 21.32 1.32 17.05
CA TYR A 144 19.97 0.95 16.67
C TYR A 144 19.93 -0.51 16.23
N PRO A 145 18.96 -1.31 16.73
CA PRO A 145 18.75 -2.67 16.25
C PRO A 145 18.34 -2.65 14.77
N PRO A 146 18.35 -3.81 14.09
CA PRO A 146 17.71 -3.93 12.78
C PRO A 146 16.27 -3.42 12.78
N TYR A 147 15.82 -2.89 11.64
CA TYR A 147 14.39 -2.60 11.48
C TYR A 147 13.60 -3.91 11.51
N PRO A 148 12.39 -3.93 12.09
CA PRO A 148 11.50 -5.08 12.03
C PRO A 148 11.37 -5.60 10.59
N ALA A 149 11.58 -6.91 10.41
CA ALA A 149 11.49 -7.54 9.09
C ALA A 149 10.04 -7.44 8.56
N GLU A 150 9.90 -7.38 7.25
CA GLU A 150 8.62 -7.29 6.55
C GLU A 150 8.34 -8.56 5.73
N ALA A 151 7.10 -9.04 5.80
CA ALA A 151 6.69 -10.21 5.03
C ALA A 151 6.72 -9.92 3.53
N VAL A 152 7.44 -10.77 2.79
CA VAL A 152 7.45 -10.76 1.31
C VAL A 152 6.60 -11.90 0.78
N TYR A 153 6.70 -13.07 1.40
CA TYR A 153 5.88 -14.23 1.05
C TYR A 153 5.86 -15.26 2.20
N PRO A 154 4.73 -15.89 2.53
CA PRO A 154 3.39 -15.56 2.06
C PRO A 154 2.96 -14.14 2.46
N LEU A 155 2.06 -13.54 1.69
CA LEU A 155 1.45 -12.27 2.07
C LEU A 155 0.56 -12.46 3.30
N VAL A 156 0.37 -11.38 4.06
CA VAL A 156 -0.44 -11.41 5.28
C VAL A 156 -1.89 -11.79 4.95
N GLY A 157 -2.40 -12.84 5.57
CA GLY A 157 -3.75 -13.36 5.34
C GLY A 157 -3.91 -14.08 3.99
N GLN A 158 -2.82 -14.39 3.29
CA GLN A 158 -2.89 -15.11 2.03
C GLN A 158 -3.41 -16.53 2.22
N THR A 159 -4.32 -16.97 1.35
CA THR A 159 -4.67 -18.37 1.16
C THR A 159 -3.77 -18.98 0.09
N LEU A 160 -3.16 -20.11 0.41
CA LEU A 160 -2.22 -20.81 -0.46
C LEU A 160 -2.77 -22.16 -0.89
N SER A 161 -2.92 -22.30 -2.22
CA SER A 161 -3.22 -23.55 -2.92
C SER A 161 -1.92 -24.16 -3.45
N PHE A 162 -1.35 -25.16 -2.78
CA PHE A 162 -0.20 -25.92 -3.29
C PHE A 162 -0.39 -27.40 -2.99
N PRO A 163 0.23 -28.33 -3.76
CA PRO A 163 0.05 -29.77 -3.54
C PRO A 163 0.69 -30.18 -2.22
N VAL A 164 -0.08 -30.09 -1.15
CA VAL A 164 0.24 -30.62 0.18
C VAL A 164 -0.48 -31.95 0.25
N GLY A 165 0.24 -33.05 0.04
CA GLY A 165 -0.32 -34.36 0.34
C GLY A 165 -0.65 -34.47 1.83
N ALA A 166 -1.39 -35.50 2.23
CA ALA A 166 -1.73 -35.78 3.63
C ALA A 166 -0.49 -35.93 4.55
N GLY A 167 0.72 -36.09 3.99
CA GLY A 167 2.01 -36.14 4.70
C GLY A 167 2.71 -34.80 4.91
N GLY A 168 2.09 -33.68 4.53
CA GLY A 168 2.68 -32.34 4.58
C GLY A 168 3.44 -31.96 3.30
N GLY A 169 3.74 -30.67 3.18
CA GLY A 169 4.48 -30.08 2.07
C GLY A 169 5.42 -28.99 2.55
N SER A 170 6.34 -28.58 1.68
CA SER A 170 7.34 -27.58 1.99
C SER A 170 6.96 -26.22 1.42
N LEU A 171 7.02 -25.19 2.25
CA LEU A 171 6.76 -23.81 1.88
C LEU A 171 7.99 -22.96 2.19
N THR A 172 8.46 -22.19 1.22
CA THR A 172 9.51 -21.20 1.45
C THR A 172 8.90 -19.88 1.90
N ILE A 173 9.16 -19.49 3.14
CA ILE A 173 8.84 -18.16 3.67
C ILE A 173 9.97 -17.21 3.30
N LYS A 174 9.63 -15.98 2.90
CA LYS A 174 10.53 -14.90 2.50
C LYS A 174 10.18 -13.60 3.22
N TRP A 175 11.19 -12.87 3.62
CA TRP A 175 11.04 -11.58 4.30
C TRP A 175 12.11 -10.60 3.84
N GLN A 176 11.85 -9.31 3.98
CA GLN A 176 12.83 -8.25 3.78
C GLN A 176 13.24 -7.69 5.14
N ALA A 177 14.53 -7.44 5.33
CA ALA A 177 15.05 -6.82 6.54
C ALA A 177 16.12 -5.78 6.18
N SER A 178 16.21 -4.72 6.97
CA SER A 178 17.26 -3.71 6.85
C SER A 178 18.01 -3.57 8.16
N ALA A 179 19.33 -3.37 8.05
CA ALA A 179 20.19 -3.08 9.17
C ALA A 179 19.77 -1.77 9.84
N GLY A 180 19.99 -1.69 11.16
CA GLY A 180 20.03 -0.42 11.88
C GLY A 180 21.45 0.14 11.81
N SER A 181 22.13 0.19 12.95
CA SER A 181 23.52 0.67 13.02
C SER A 181 24.58 -0.34 12.59
N SER A 182 24.26 -1.64 12.64
CA SER A 182 25.22 -2.73 12.36
C SER A 182 24.71 -3.68 11.29
N PRO A 183 25.61 -4.28 10.48
CA PRO A 183 25.24 -5.29 9.49
C PRO A 183 24.44 -6.45 10.09
N ILE A 184 23.49 -6.99 9.33
CA ILE A 184 22.72 -8.16 9.75
C ILE A 184 23.64 -9.39 9.77
N LYS A 185 23.60 -10.15 10.87
CA LYS A 185 24.35 -11.39 11.05
C LYS A 185 23.53 -12.61 10.62
N ASN A 186 22.30 -12.73 11.12
CA ASN A 186 21.41 -13.85 10.83
C ASN A 186 19.94 -13.53 11.14
N TYR A 187 19.08 -14.48 10.79
CA TYR A 187 17.65 -14.49 11.07
C TYR A 187 17.25 -15.75 11.80
N THR A 188 16.29 -15.61 12.70
CA THR A 188 15.57 -16.71 13.32
C THR A 188 14.11 -16.61 12.95
N LEU A 189 13.63 -17.52 12.11
CA LEU A 189 12.21 -17.70 11.80
C LEU A 189 11.58 -18.56 12.90
N ARG A 190 10.51 -18.06 13.51
CA ARG A 190 9.62 -18.84 14.37
C ARG A 190 8.31 -19.03 13.63
N TYR A 191 7.77 -20.24 13.64
CA TYR A 191 6.47 -20.52 13.04
C TYR A 191 5.69 -21.60 13.79
N THR A 192 4.37 -21.49 13.76
CA THR A 192 3.46 -22.42 14.44
C THR A 192 2.06 -22.36 13.83
N ASN A 193 1.24 -23.40 13.99
CA ASN A 193 -0.19 -23.37 13.67
C ASN A 193 -1.07 -22.98 14.87
N LEU A 194 -0.46 -22.58 15.99
CA LEU A 194 -1.15 -22.16 17.22
C LEU A 194 -0.69 -20.75 17.59
N LEU A 195 -1.53 -19.73 17.33
CA LEU A 195 -1.16 -18.31 17.52
C LEU A 195 -0.49 -18.00 18.88
N TYR A 196 -1.07 -18.51 19.97
CA TYR A 196 -0.58 -18.27 21.34
C TYR A 196 0.81 -18.87 21.61
N ASN A 197 1.34 -19.70 20.72
CA ASN A 197 2.59 -20.43 20.89
C ASN A 197 3.77 -19.86 20.10
N ILE A 198 3.60 -18.75 19.37
CA ILE A 198 4.68 -18.20 18.53
C ILE A 198 5.93 -17.81 19.36
N ASN A 199 5.72 -17.38 20.60
CA ASN A 199 6.77 -17.00 21.56
C ASN A 199 7.05 -18.07 22.62
N THR A 200 6.50 -19.28 22.47
CA THR A 200 6.72 -20.39 23.42
C THR A 200 7.66 -21.44 22.82
N THR A 201 8.09 -22.40 23.64
CA THR A 201 8.92 -23.54 23.20
C THR A 201 8.25 -24.44 22.16
N ASN A 202 6.96 -24.23 21.87
CA ASN A 202 6.19 -25.00 20.91
C ASN A 202 6.26 -24.43 19.48
N ALA A 203 6.86 -23.25 19.28
CA ALA A 203 7.16 -22.77 17.94
C ALA A 203 8.29 -23.58 17.32
N SER A 204 8.15 -23.92 16.04
CA SER A 204 9.26 -24.43 15.25
C SER A 204 10.20 -23.29 14.92
N ILE A 205 11.51 -23.55 15.01
CA ILE A 205 12.57 -22.54 14.86
C ILE A 205 13.48 -22.92 13.71
N VAL A 206 13.73 -21.98 12.80
CA VAL A 206 14.71 -22.12 11.72
C VAL A 206 15.65 -20.92 11.73
N THR A 207 16.95 -21.19 11.83
CA THR A 207 17.98 -20.14 11.73
C THR A 207 18.59 -20.15 10.33
N THR A 208 18.79 -18.96 9.76
CA THR A 208 19.35 -18.79 8.41
C THR A 208 20.14 -17.48 8.32
N THR A 209 21.07 -17.40 7.37
CA THR A 209 21.76 -16.15 7.00
C THR A 209 21.13 -15.49 5.76
N THR A 210 20.14 -16.13 5.14
CA THR A 210 19.41 -15.60 3.98
C THR A 210 18.03 -15.09 4.37
N ASN A 211 17.45 -14.24 3.53
CA ASN A 211 16.09 -13.68 3.67
C ASN A 211 14.95 -14.68 3.39
N SER A 212 15.20 -15.98 3.59
CA SER A 212 14.24 -17.03 3.36
C SER A 212 14.54 -18.29 4.14
N ALA A 213 13.50 -19.03 4.50
CA ALA A 213 13.59 -20.35 5.11
C ALA A 213 12.45 -21.24 4.62
N THR A 214 12.73 -22.53 4.43
CA THR A 214 11.73 -23.53 4.07
C THR A 214 11.19 -24.20 5.33
N VAL A 215 9.87 -24.30 5.41
CA VAL A 215 9.13 -24.87 6.55
C VAL A 215 8.18 -25.96 6.08
N SER A 216 7.83 -26.87 6.99
CA SER A 216 6.82 -27.90 6.74
C SER A 216 5.44 -27.41 7.16
N VAL A 217 4.45 -27.65 6.29
CA VAL A 217 3.07 -27.21 6.44
C VAL A 217 2.10 -28.31 5.99
N SER A 218 0.87 -28.29 6.49
CA SER A 218 -0.20 -29.22 6.15
C SER A 218 -1.48 -28.47 5.80
N ALA A 219 -2.26 -29.04 4.86
CA ALA A 219 -3.56 -28.51 4.45
C ALA A 219 -4.53 -28.34 5.64
N GLY A 220 -5.47 -27.41 5.52
CA GLY A 220 -6.48 -27.11 6.53
C GLY A 220 -5.98 -26.37 7.77
N ASN A 221 -4.79 -25.76 7.72
CA ASN A 221 -4.18 -25.07 8.86
C ASN A 221 -3.86 -23.60 8.56
N THR A 222 -4.09 -22.74 9.55
CA THR A 222 -3.54 -21.38 9.58
C THR A 222 -2.19 -21.41 10.28
N TYR A 223 -1.17 -20.86 9.64
CA TYR A 223 0.16 -20.72 10.22
C TYR A 223 0.42 -19.28 10.59
N TYR A 224 1.12 -19.10 11.71
CA TYR A 224 1.62 -17.86 12.24
C TYR A 224 3.13 -17.89 12.22
N TRP A 225 3.75 -16.77 11.82
CA TRP A 225 5.20 -16.71 11.73
C TRP A 225 5.74 -15.31 12.04
N GLU A 226 6.94 -15.27 12.60
CA GLU A 226 7.69 -14.05 12.88
C GLU A 226 9.17 -14.28 12.58
N VAL A 227 9.88 -13.19 12.30
CA VAL A 227 11.32 -13.21 12.06
C VAL A 227 12.00 -12.34 13.09
N VAL A 228 12.94 -12.93 13.83
CA VAL A 228 13.88 -12.20 14.68
C VAL A 228 15.16 -11.98 13.90
N THR A 229 15.47 -10.74 13.58
CA THR A 229 16.72 -10.34 12.91
C THR A 229 17.76 -10.01 13.97
N THR A 230 18.97 -10.54 13.82
CA THR A 230 20.11 -10.28 14.72
C THR A 230 21.25 -9.64 13.94
N ASP A 231 21.80 -8.54 14.43
CA ASP A 231 22.97 -7.90 13.83
C ASP A 231 24.31 -8.45 14.37
N THR A 232 25.42 -7.99 13.78
CA THR A 232 26.78 -8.43 14.17
C THR A 232 27.19 -8.00 15.58
N ALA A 233 26.51 -7.04 16.19
CA ALA A 233 26.75 -6.61 17.56
C ALA A 233 25.82 -7.27 18.57
N GLY A 234 24.90 -8.12 18.10
CA GLY A 234 23.99 -8.88 18.94
C GLY A 234 22.67 -8.17 19.26
N ASN A 235 22.38 -7.02 18.66
CA ASN A 235 21.04 -6.45 18.80
C ASN A 235 20.03 -7.28 18.01
N THR A 236 18.80 -7.31 18.51
CA THR A 236 17.71 -8.03 17.88
C THR A 236 16.49 -7.15 17.65
N SER A 237 15.73 -7.53 16.63
CA SER A 237 14.43 -6.92 16.31
C SER A 237 13.50 -7.99 15.78
N ALA A 238 12.29 -8.05 16.33
CA ALA A 238 11.25 -8.97 15.89
C ALA A 238 10.32 -8.26 14.90
N SER A 239 9.92 -8.97 13.84
CA SER A 239 8.79 -8.55 13.02
C SER A 239 7.48 -8.61 13.83
N GLN A 240 6.40 -8.09 13.25
CA GLN A 240 5.07 -8.49 13.70
C GLN A 240 4.83 -9.99 13.41
N VAL A 241 3.80 -10.54 14.03
CA VAL A 241 3.33 -11.89 13.72
C VAL A 241 2.46 -11.83 12.46
N TYR A 242 2.91 -12.51 11.42
CA TYR A 242 2.19 -12.69 10.16
C TYR A 242 1.38 -13.98 10.19
N ASN A 243 0.40 -14.10 9.30
CA ASN A 243 -0.35 -15.32 9.12
C ASN A 243 -0.64 -15.62 7.65
N PHE A 244 -0.86 -16.90 7.35
CA PHE A 244 -1.38 -17.39 6.08
C PHE A 244 -2.17 -18.69 6.31
N TYR A 245 -3.09 -19.00 5.41
CA TYR A 245 -3.87 -20.23 5.42
C TYR A 245 -3.42 -21.16 4.29
N VAL A 246 -3.34 -22.46 4.60
CA VAL A 246 -3.09 -23.51 3.61
C VAL A 246 -4.39 -24.28 3.42
N GLU A 247 -4.95 -24.26 2.21
CA GLU A 247 -6.18 -24.98 1.88
C GLU A 247 -5.97 -26.49 1.72
#